data_AF-A0A1C4WG49-F1
#
_entry.id   AF-A0A1C4WG49-F1
#
_cell.length_a   1.000
_cell.length_b   1.000
_cell.length_c   1.000
_cell.angle_alpha   90.00
_cell.angle_beta   90.00
_cell.angle_gamma   90.00
#
_symmetry.space_group_name_H-M   'P 1'
#
loop_
_entity.id
_entity.type
_entity.pdbx_description
1 polymer ?
#
loop_
_entity_poly.entity_id
_entity_poly.type
_entity_poly.pdbx_seq_one_letter_code
_entity_poly.pdbx_strand_id
1 'polypeptide(L)'
;MTRPGRDGHTGWCARGHRCNLGEHRSAEIVVDLPGHARAVLVRVRASDGREHAEIRVRIALADVDPAARRQLGTLLAGLRDLVTHTAANRKPRPGRAAA
;
A
#
# COMPACT_ATOMS: atom_id res chain seq x y z
N MET A 1 -0.11 -2.20 -20.73
CA MET A 1 -0.58 -3.50 -20.22
C MET A 1 0.65 -4.33 -19.88
N THR A 2 0.92 -4.61 -18.61
CA THR A 2 2.01 -5.52 -18.24
C THR A 2 1.52 -6.94 -18.52
N ARG A 3 2.01 -7.55 -19.60
CA ARG A 3 1.76 -8.94 -19.95
C ARG A 3 2.27 -9.81 -18.79
N PRO A 4 1.51 -10.81 -18.31
CA PRO A 4 2.09 -11.76 -17.36
C PRO A 4 3.34 -12.38 -18.00
N GLY A 5 4.43 -12.46 -17.24
CA GLY A 5 5.60 -13.20 -17.65
C GLY A 5 5.25 -14.67 -17.86
N ARG A 6 6.16 -15.44 -18.47
CA ARG A 6 6.00 -16.88 -18.76
C ARG A 6 5.55 -17.73 -17.56
N ASP A 7 5.71 -17.20 -16.35
CA ASP A 7 5.40 -17.87 -15.08
C ASP A 7 4.10 -17.35 -14.43
N GLY A 8 3.27 -16.59 -15.14
CA GLY A 8 2.01 -16.02 -14.61
C GLY A 8 2.19 -14.78 -13.73
N HIS A 9 3.42 -14.40 -13.38
CA HIS A 9 3.73 -13.22 -12.56
C HIS A 9 3.66 -11.91 -13.36
N THR A 10 3.24 -10.83 -12.69
CA THR A 10 3.35 -9.47 -13.25
C THR A 10 4.81 -9.02 -13.29
N GLY A 11 5.16 -8.10 -14.21
CA GLY A 11 6.53 -7.58 -14.34
C GLY A 11 7.05 -6.82 -13.11
N TRP A 12 6.16 -6.34 -12.24
CA TRP A 12 6.52 -5.69 -10.97
C TRP A 12 6.55 -6.67 -9.78
N CYS A 13 6.11 -7.91 -9.97
CA CYS A 13 6.05 -8.90 -8.91
C CYS A 13 7.46 -9.28 -8.47
N ALA A 14 7.71 -9.27 -7.15
CA ALA A 14 8.99 -9.71 -6.58
C ALA A 14 9.18 -11.24 -6.61
N ARG A 15 8.12 -11.99 -6.96
CA ARG A 15 8.09 -13.46 -7.07
C ARG A 15 8.43 -14.16 -5.74
N GLY A 16 8.47 -15.48 -5.78
CA GLY A 16 8.80 -16.35 -4.64
C GLY A 16 7.76 -16.32 -3.53
N HIS A 17 8.21 -16.61 -2.29
CA HIS A 17 7.37 -16.79 -1.11
C HIS A 17 6.58 -15.53 -0.68
N ARG A 18 6.86 -14.39 -1.29
CA ARG A 18 6.07 -13.17 -1.10
C ARG A 18 4.72 -13.25 -1.82
N CYS A 19 4.59 -14.10 -2.84
CA CYS A 19 3.31 -14.36 -3.47
C CYS A 19 2.53 -15.36 -2.61
N ASN A 20 1.24 -15.11 -2.42
CA ASN A 20 0.33 -16.05 -1.76
C ASN A 20 -0.48 -16.83 -2.82
N LEU A 21 -1.41 -17.69 -2.42
CA LEU A 21 -2.31 -18.52 -3.25
C LEU A 21 -3.11 -17.70 -4.29
N GLY A 22 -2.45 -17.25 -5.36
CA GLY A 22 -2.98 -16.39 -6.40
C GLY A 22 -2.73 -14.89 -6.23
N GLU A 23 -2.06 -14.47 -5.14
CA GLU A 23 -1.69 -13.07 -4.95
C GLU A 23 -0.28 -12.77 -5.46
N HIS A 24 -0.13 -11.64 -6.14
CA HIS A 24 1.18 -11.11 -6.50
C HIS A 24 1.51 -9.89 -5.67
N ARG A 25 2.71 -9.88 -5.10
CA ARG A 25 3.21 -8.76 -4.28
C ARG A 25 4.50 -8.20 -4.88
N SER A 26 4.64 -6.88 -4.85
CA SER A 26 5.88 -6.20 -5.23
C SER A 26 6.96 -6.41 -4.17
N ALA A 27 8.17 -5.94 -4.46
CA ALA A 27 9.13 -5.71 -3.40
C ALA A 27 8.57 -4.64 -2.45
N GLU A 28 9.00 -4.69 -1.18
CA GLU A 28 8.67 -3.67 -0.21
C GLU A 28 9.31 -2.35 -0.61
N ILE A 29 8.51 -1.28 -0.63
CA ILE A 29 9.01 0.09 -0.66
C ILE A 29 8.98 0.57 0.79
N VAL A 30 10.15 0.76 1.37
CA VAL A 30 10.31 1.05 2.80
C VAL A 30 10.69 2.52 2.98
N VAL A 31 9.97 3.20 3.87
CA VAL A 31 10.37 4.48 4.45
C VAL A 31 10.72 4.20 5.91
N ASP A 32 11.97 4.46 6.28
CA ASP A 32 12.47 4.21 7.62
C ASP A 32 12.97 5.52 8.24
N LEU A 33 12.48 5.81 9.44
CA LEU A 33 12.93 6.89 10.28
C LEU A 33 13.38 6.27 11.60
N PRO A 34 14.69 5.96 11.73
CA PRO A 34 15.23 5.20 12.85
C PRO A 34 14.78 5.74 14.21
N GLY A 35 14.27 4.86 15.07
CA GLY A 35 13.79 5.22 16.41
C GLY A 35 12.41 5.89 16.46
N HIS A 36 11.81 6.24 15.32
CA HIS A 36 10.56 7.03 15.30
C HIS A 36 9.44 6.37 14.50
N ALA A 37 9.70 5.93 13.27
CA ALA A 37 8.66 5.39 12.42
C ALA A 37 9.20 4.48 11.33
N ARG A 38 8.37 3.53 10.89
CA ARG A 38 8.62 2.72 9.71
C ARG A 38 7.32 2.55 8.93
N ALA A 39 7.34 2.88 7.65
CA ALA A 39 6.24 2.62 6.72
C ALA A 39 6.70 1.67 5.61
N VAL A 40 5.84 0.71 5.29
CA VAL A 40 6.06 -0.26 4.21
C VAL A 40 4.88 -0.16 3.24
N LEU A 41 5.18 0.11 1.98
CA LEU A 41 4.22 0.14 0.88
C LEU A 41 4.48 -1.04 -0.05
N VAL A 42 3.41 -1.77 -0.38
CA VAL A 42 3.44 -2.91 -1.31
C VAL A 42 2.32 -2.76 -2.32
N ARG A 43 2.62 -2.98 -3.60
CA ARG A 43 1.59 -3.18 -4.62
C ARG A 43 1.17 -4.64 -4.60
N VAL A 44 -0.13 -4.88 -4.47
CA VAL A 44 -0.72 -6.21 -4.45
C VAL A 44 -1.67 -6.34 -5.63
N ARG A 45 -1.64 -7.50 -6.29
CA ARG A 45 -2.72 -7.98 -7.14
C ARG A 45 -3.34 -9.17 -6.43
N ALA A 46 -4.58 -9.01 -6.00
CA ALA A 46 -5.34 -10.07 -5.35
C ALA A 46 -5.64 -11.20 -6.34
N SER A 47 -6.06 -12.35 -5.82
CA SER A 47 -6.44 -13.53 -6.61
C SER A 47 -7.61 -13.27 -7.56
N ASP A 48 -8.47 -12.31 -7.25
CA ASP A 48 -9.55 -11.83 -8.12
C ASP A 48 -9.07 -10.90 -9.27
N GLY A 49 -7.76 -10.67 -9.37
CA GLY A 49 -7.12 -9.84 -10.38
C GLY A 49 -7.14 -8.34 -10.10
N ARG A 50 -7.79 -7.87 -9.02
CA ARG A 50 -7.79 -6.46 -8.63
C ARG A 50 -6.46 -6.06 -8.01
N GLU A 51 -6.00 -4.87 -8.38
CA GLU A 51 -4.78 -4.30 -7.80
C GLU A 51 -5.12 -3.25 -6.75
N HIS A 52 -4.37 -3.28 -5.64
CA HIS A 52 -4.44 -2.30 -4.59
C HIS A 52 -3.05 -2.04 -3.99
N ALA A 53 -2.90 -0.92 -3.31
CA ALA A 53 -1.75 -0.65 -2.47
C ALA A 53 -2.04 -1.11 -1.05
N GLU A 54 -1.10 -1.84 -0.44
CA GLU A 54 -1.12 -2.15 0.98
C GLU A 54 -0.06 -1.28 1.67
N ILE A 55 -0.46 -0.59 2.73
CA ILE A 55 0.41 0.25 3.55
C ILE A 55 0.39 -0.27 4.98
N ARG A 56 1.58 -0.51 5.54
CA ARG A 56 1.77 -0.85 6.96
C ARG A 56 2.66 0.20 7.61
N VAL A 57 2.14 0.94 8.58
CA VAL A 57 2.87 1.99 9.29
C VAL A 57 3.02 1.60 10.76
N ARG A 58 4.21 1.84 11.31
CA ARG A 58 4.53 1.76 12.74
C ARG A 58 5.13 3.08 13.17
N ILE A 59 4.67 3.64 14.28
CA ILE A 59 5.17 4.89 14.85
C ILE A 59 5.39 4.65 16.35
N ALA A 60 6.54 5.10 16.87
CA ALA A 60 6.80 5.16 18.30
C ALA A 60 5.93 6.27 18.91
N LEU A 61 5.10 5.89 19.88
CA LEU A 61 4.27 6.85 20.61
C LEU A 61 5.04 7.44 21.78
N ALA A 62 4.65 8.64 22.19
CA ALA A 62 5.14 9.27 23.40
C ALA A 62 4.75 8.45 24.64
N ASP A 63 5.61 8.46 25.66
CA ASP A 63 5.39 7.71 26.89
C ASP A 63 4.26 8.26 27.76
N VAL A 64 3.80 9.49 27.47
CA VAL A 64 2.68 10.14 28.16
C VAL A 64 1.42 10.09 27.32
N ASP A 65 0.36 9.54 27.90
CA ASP A 65 -0.90 9.25 27.21
C ASP A 65 -1.53 10.47 26.49
N PRO A 66 -1.57 11.69 27.06
CA PRO A 66 -2.11 12.84 26.34
C PRO A 66 -1.32 13.17 25.06
N ALA A 67 -0.01 12.97 25.05
CA ALA A 67 0.82 13.18 23.86
C ALA A 67 0.62 12.06 22.84
N ALA A 68 0.56 10.80 23.29
CA ALA A 68 0.27 9.65 22.43
C ALA A 68 -1.09 9.79 21.71
N ARG A 69 -2.13 10.24 22.43
CA ARG A 69 -3.46 10.49 21.84
C ARG A 69 -3.43 11.59 20.79
N ARG A 70 -2.66 12.67 21.01
CA ARG A 70 -2.45 13.71 20.00
C ARG A 70 -1.74 13.14 18.77
N GLN A 71 -0.69 12.34 18.95
CA GLN A 71 0.00 11.68 17.83
C GLN A 71 -0.94 10.78 17.02
N LEU A 72 -1.79 9.99 17.69
CA LEU A 72 -2.79 9.14 17.01
C LEU A 72 -3.82 9.97 16.24
N GLY A 73 -4.29 11.08 16.80
CA GLY A 73 -5.18 12.01 16.10
C GLY A 73 -4.53 12.61 14.85
N THR A 74 -3.29 13.07 14.97
CA THR A 74 -2.50 13.57 13.83
C THR A 74 -2.27 12.49 12.77
N LEU A 75 -1.93 11.27 13.19
CA LEU A 75 -1.74 10.14 12.29
C LEU A 75 -3.03 9.80 11.53
N LEU A 76 -4.17 9.76 12.23
CA LEU A 76 -5.47 9.48 11.61
C LEU A 76 -5.87 10.56 10.59
N ALA A 77 -5.69 11.84 10.93
CA ALA A 77 -5.95 12.94 10.00
C ALA A 77 -5.06 12.83 8.75
N GLY A 78 -3.75 12.64 8.92
CA GLY A 78 -2.83 12.47 7.80
C GLY A 78 -3.12 11.25 6.94
N LEU A 79 -3.50 10.12 7.54
CA LEU A 79 -3.93 8.92 6.79
C LEU A 79 -5.20 9.18 5.98
N ARG A 80 -6.18 9.89 6.56
CA ARG A 80 -7.43 10.24 5.86
C ARG A 80 -7.13 11.12 4.65
N ASP A 81 -6.27 12.11 4.80
CA ASP A 81 -5.88 13.01 3.71
C ASP A 81 -5.12 12.26 2.61
N LEU A 82 -4.14 11.44 3.00
CA LEU A 82 -3.36 10.61 2.07
C LEU A 82 -4.26 9.68 1.24
N VAL A 83 -5.16 8.94 1.90
CA VAL A 83 -6.08 8.01 1.24
C VAL A 83 -7.02 8.76 0.32
N THR A 84 -7.61 9.86 0.77
CA THR A 84 -8.54 10.67 -0.02
C THR A 84 -7.86 11.24 -1.26
N HIS A 85 -6.68 11.84 -1.10
CA HIS A 85 -5.91 12.41 -2.20
C HIS A 85 -5.48 11.34 -3.21
N THR A 86 -4.98 10.19 -2.73
CA THR A 86 -4.53 9.09 -3.60
C THR A 86 -5.71 8.47 -4.36
N ALA A 87 -6.86 8.29 -3.69
CA ALA A 87 -8.07 7.77 -4.32
C ALA A 87 -8.60 8.73 -5.40
N ALA A 88 -8.57 10.04 -5.15
CA ALA A 88 -8.98 11.07 -6.11
C ALA A 88 -8.07 11.11 -7.35
N ASN A 89 -6.77 10.84 -7.19
CA ASN A 89 -5.82 10.77 -8.30
C ASN A 89 -5.95 9.52 -9.19
N ARG A 90 -6.86 8.59 -8.85
CA ARG A 90 -7.16 7.45 -9.71
C ARG A 90 -7.84 7.95 -10.98
N LYS A 91 -7.08 8.18 -12.06
CA LYS A 91 -7.65 8.41 -13.38
C LYS A 91 -8.54 7.20 -13.75
N PRO A 92 -9.80 7.42 -14.17
CA PRO A 92 -10.59 6.36 -14.78
C PRO A 92 -9.80 5.76 -15.92
N ARG A 93 -9.77 4.43 -16.00
CA ARG A 93 -9.16 3.76 -17.13
C ARG A 93 -9.93 4.17 -18.39
N PRO A 94 -9.32 4.81 -19.40
CA PRO A 94 -9.99 4.98 -20.68
C PRO A 94 -10.26 3.57 -21.24
N GLY A 95 -11.53 3.22 -21.41
CA GLY A 95 -11.93 1.91 -21.96
C GLY A 95 -12.86 1.05 -21.10
N ARG A 96 -13.66 1.63 -20.21
CA ARG A 96 -14.95 1.03 -19.85
C ARG A 96 -16.00 2.12 -19.80
N ALA A 97 -16.45 2.54 -20.99
CA ALA A 97 -17.77 3.15 -21.10
C ALA A 97 -18.75 2.18 -20.44
N ALA A 98 -19.64 2.71 -19.61
CA ALA A 98 -20.76 1.96 -19.08
C ALA A 98 -21.48 1.31 -20.28
N ALA A 99 -21.54 -0.01 -20.25
CA ALA A 99 -22.49 -0.79 -21.02
C ALA A 99 -23.64 -1.12 -20.06
#